data_AF-A0A398CTN1-F1
#
_entry.id   AF-A0A398CTN1-F1
#
_cell.length_a   1.000
_cell.length_b   1.000
_cell.length_c   1.000
_cell.angle_alpha   90.00
_cell.angle_beta   90.00
_cell.angle_gamma   90.00
#
_symmetry.space_group_name_H-M   'P 1'
#
loop_
_entity.id
_entity.type
_entity.pdbx_description
1 polymer ?
#
loop_
_entity_poly.entity_id
_entity_poly.type
_entity_poly.pdbx_seq_one_letter_code
_entity_poly.pdbx_strand_id
1 'polypeptide(L)'
;MNEPASSASPAPTSRRKTAEVHSLLETLILKRESEIAEIEQMVDRYERRLRMEQQAYRTMSPIRRMLAGKKPDHHLALEYIHYVKKPMERVHSLREEIGKYRAMLDGTVPAELPSSLLD
;
A
#
# COMPACT_ATOMS: atom_id res chain seq x y z
N MET A 1 39.76 55.44 14.45
CA MET A 1 39.91 53.97 14.44
C MET A 1 38.87 53.39 15.39
N ASN A 2 37.83 52.77 14.87
CA ASN A 2 37.05 51.75 15.59
C ASN A 2 36.46 50.83 14.51
N GLU A 3 36.79 49.55 14.64
CA GLU A 3 36.42 48.48 13.70
C GLU A 3 34.92 48.16 13.80
N PRO A 4 34.24 47.81 12.68
CA PRO A 4 32.87 47.33 12.74
C PRO A 4 32.86 45.85 13.14
N ALA A 5 32.22 45.53 14.26
CA ALA A 5 31.91 44.16 14.67
C ALA A 5 30.90 43.55 13.67
N SER A 6 31.40 42.76 12.74
CA SER A 6 30.62 41.85 11.92
C SER A 6 30.67 40.46 12.54
N SER A 7 29.54 39.93 13.03
CA SER A 7 29.36 38.49 13.26
C SER A 7 27.89 38.15 13.54
N ALA A 8 27.00 38.43 12.59
CA ALA A 8 25.70 37.77 12.54
C ALA A 8 25.87 36.42 11.83
N SER A 9 25.90 35.32 12.60
CA SER A 9 25.83 33.94 12.07
C SER A 9 24.37 33.53 11.85
N PRO A 10 23.93 33.17 10.62
CA PRO A 10 22.61 32.59 10.41
C PRO A 10 22.73 31.11 10.01
N ALA A 11 22.55 30.17 10.94
CA ALA A 11 22.35 28.76 10.56
C ALA A 11 21.59 27.91 11.60
N PRO A 12 20.24 27.96 11.63
CA PRO A 12 19.46 26.84 12.18
C PRO A 12 18.33 26.32 11.27
N THR A 13 18.11 26.89 10.08
CA THR A 13 16.91 26.58 9.26
C THR A 13 16.99 25.25 8.51
N SER A 14 18.18 24.84 8.05
CA SER A 14 18.35 23.61 7.24
C SER A 14 18.07 22.33 8.04
N ARG A 15 18.51 22.26 9.31
CA ARG A 15 18.36 21.06 10.15
C ARG A 15 16.91 20.73 10.50
N ARG A 16 16.06 21.75 10.71
CA ARG A 16 14.61 21.55 10.94
C ARG A 16 13.90 21.02 9.71
N LYS A 17 14.21 21.59 8.53
CA LYS A 17 13.64 21.13 7.25
C LYS A 17 13.94 19.65 6.99
N THR A 18 15.16 19.19 7.27
CA THR A 18 15.53 17.77 7.11
C THR A 18 14.75 16.86 8.06
N ALA A 19 14.56 17.27 9.33
CA ALA A 19 13.79 16.51 10.30
C ALA A 19 12.29 16.43 9.93
N GLU A 20 11.72 17.52 9.40
CA GLU A 20 10.34 17.57 8.91
C GLU A 20 10.14 16.62 7.72
N VAL A 21 11.07 16.60 6.76
CA VAL A 21 11.03 15.67 5.61
C VAL A 21 11.14 14.22 6.07
N HIS A 22 12.01 13.92 7.03
CA HIS A 22 12.16 12.56 7.58
C HIS A 22 10.86 12.07 8.22
N SER A 23 10.27 12.87 9.11
CA SER A 23 9.01 12.54 9.77
C SER A 23 7.84 12.38 8.78
N LEU A 24 7.83 13.19 7.72
CA LEU A 24 6.85 13.06 6.64
C LEU A 24 6.99 11.72 5.91
N LEU A 25 8.21 11.33 5.51
CA LEU A 25 8.47 10.08 4.82
C LEU A 25 8.08 8.85 5.66
N GLU A 26 8.39 8.86 6.96
CA GLU A 26 7.95 7.81 7.89
C GLU A 26 6.42 7.70 7.94
N THR A 27 5.72 8.83 8.02
CA THR A 27 4.26 8.88 8.04
C THR A 27 3.67 8.31 6.74
N LEU A 28 4.26 8.64 5.59
CA LEU A 28 3.84 8.10 4.30
C LEU A 28 4.05 6.59 4.22
N ILE A 29 5.19 6.08 4.70
CA ILE A 29 5.46 4.63 4.76
C ILE A 29 4.38 3.94 5.59
N LEU A 30 4.13 4.42 6.81
CA LEU A 30 3.12 3.82 7.70
C LEU A 30 1.72 3.81 7.07
N LYS A 31 1.33 4.91 6.41
CA LYS A 31 0.04 4.99 5.71
C LYS A 31 -0.06 3.94 4.60
N ARG A 32 0.99 3.74 3.82
CA ARG A 32 1.03 2.75 2.73
C ARG A 32 1.05 1.31 3.24
N GLU A 33 1.75 1.06 4.35
CA GLU A 33 1.73 -0.25 5.02
C GLU A 33 0.33 -0.59 5.56
N SER A 34 -0.38 0.39 6.12
CA SER A 34 -1.79 0.22 6.53
C SER A 34 -2.69 -0.10 5.33
N GLU A 35 -2.56 0.64 4.23
CA GLU A 35 -3.33 0.42 3.00
C GLU A 35 -3.10 -1.00 2.44
N ILE A 36 -1.84 -1.49 2.47
CA ILE A 36 -1.51 -2.87 2.08
C ILE A 36 -2.22 -3.88 2.99
N ALA A 37 -2.14 -3.69 4.32
CA ALA A 37 -2.75 -4.61 5.27
C ALA A 37 -4.28 -4.69 5.11
N GLU A 38 -4.94 -3.56 4.85
CA GLU A 38 -6.38 -3.51 4.59
C GLU A 38 -6.77 -4.29 3.32
N ILE A 39 -5.99 -4.12 2.24
CA ILE A 39 -6.20 -4.86 0.99
C ILE A 39 -6.01 -6.36 1.22
N GLU A 40 -4.91 -6.77 1.86
CA GLU A 40 -4.61 -8.17 2.14
C GLU A 40 -5.71 -8.83 2.98
N GLN A 41 -6.23 -8.12 4.00
CA GLN A 41 -7.36 -8.61 4.79
C GLN A 41 -8.64 -8.77 3.96
N MET A 42 -8.92 -7.85 3.04
CA MET A 42 -10.07 -7.95 2.14
C MET A 42 -9.96 -9.18 1.23
N VAL A 43 -8.79 -9.38 0.62
CA VAL A 43 -8.50 -10.53 -0.23
C VAL A 43 -8.68 -11.84 0.55
N ASP A 44 -8.09 -11.94 1.74
CA ASP A 44 -8.17 -13.15 2.55
C ASP A 44 -9.62 -13.46 3.00
N ARG A 45 -10.45 -12.44 3.27
CA ARG A 45 -11.89 -12.66 3.52
C ARG A 45 -12.61 -13.25 2.30
N TYR A 46 -12.30 -12.76 1.10
CA TYR A 46 -12.88 -13.29 -0.15
C TYR A 46 -12.45 -14.75 -0.36
N GLU A 47 -11.16 -15.05 -0.26
CA GLU A 47 -10.64 -16.39 -0.47
C GLU A 47 -11.15 -17.39 0.57
N ARG A 48 -11.27 -16.98 1.83
CA ARG A 48 -11.90 -17.80 2.89
C ARG A 48 -13.34 -18.15 2.54
N ARG A 49 -14.14 -17.17 2.09
CA ARG A 49 -15.51 -17.41 1.65
C ARG A 49 -15.57 -18.37 0.47
N LEU A 50 -14.71 -18.15 -0.54
CA LEU A 50 -14.65 -18.98 -1.73
C LEU A 50 -14.29 -20.44 -1.39
N ARG A 51 -13.33 -20.64 -0.47
CA ARG A 51 -12.93 -21.97 0.02
C ARG A 51 -14.08 -22.69 0.73
N MET A 52 -14.84 -21.98 1.57
CA MET A 52 -16.02 -22.54 2.24
C MET A 52 -17.11 -22.94 1.23
N GLU A 53 -17.39 -22.11 0.22
CA GLU A 53 -18.36 -22.41 -0.83
C GLU A 53 -17.95 -23.65 -1.64
N GLN A 54 -16.67 -23.74 -2.01
CA GLN A 54 -16.13 -24.92 -2.71
C GLN A 54 -16.20 -26.18 -1.85
N GLN A 55 -15.86 -26.09 -0.56
CA GLN A 55 -15.95 -27.22 0.36
C GLN A 55 -17.40 -27.69 0.52
N ALA A 56 -18.33 -26.76 0.72
CA ALA A 56 -19.76 -27.06 0.81
C ALA A 56 -20.23 -27.80 -0.44
N TYR A 57 -19.93 -27.30 -1.64
CA TYR A 57 -20.28 -27.94 -2.91
C TYR A 57 -19.68 -29.34 -3.09
N ARG A 58 -18.43 -29.54 -2.65
CA ARG A 58 -17.75 -30.85 -2.67
C ARG A 58 -18.43 -31.85 -1.73
N THR A 59 -18.88 -31.42 -0.56
CA THR A 59 -19.57 -32.29 0.42
C THR A 59 -21.03 -32.61 0.07
N MET A 60 -21.65 -31.89 -0.87
CA MET A 60 -23.02 -32.17 -1.29
C MET A 60 -23.14 -33.51 -2.04
N SER A 61 -24.28 -34.19 -1.84
CA SER A 61 -24.63 -35.36 -2.64
C SER A 61 -24.83 -35.00 -4.12
N PRO A 62 -24.64 -35.95 -5.06
CA PRO A 62 -24.79 -35.70 -6.50
C PRO A 62 -26.16 -35.12 -6.88
N ILE A 63 -27.24 -35.61 -6.26
CA ILE A 63 -28.60 -35.11 -6.50
C ILE A 63 -28.72 -33.64 -6.07
N ARG A 64 -28.23 -33.30 -4.88
CA ARG A 64 -28.28 -31.92 -4.36
C ARG A 64 -27.41 -30.97 -5.19
N ARG A 65 -26.27 -31.46 -5.69
CA ARG A 65 -25.37 -30.73 -6.58
C ARG A 65 -26.01 -30.41 -7.93
N MET A 66 -26.77 -31.34 -8.49
CA MET A 66 -27.51 -31.16 -9.74
C MET A 66 -28.59 -30.09 -9.60
N LEU A 67 -29.29 -30.05 -8.46
CA LEU A 67 -30.34 -29.06 -8.20
C LEU A 67 -29.80 -27.66 -7.84
N ALA A 68 -28.63 -27.58 -7.21
CA ALA A 68 -28.06 -26.30 -6.76
C ALA A 68 -27.57 -25.39 -7.90
N GLY A 69 -27.30 -25.96 -9.08
CA GLY A 69 -26.72 -25.23 -10.22
C GLY A 69 -25.26 -24.82 -9.97
N LYS A 70 -24.36 -25.09 -10.92
CA LYS A 70 -22.97 -24.59 -10.85
C LYS A 70 -22.97 -23.15 -11.36
N LYS A 71 -22.42 -22.20 -10.60
CA LYS A 71 -22.15 -20.84 -11.12
C LYS A 71 -21.29 -20.96 -12.40
N PRO A 72 -21.57 -20.21 -13.48
CA PRO A 72 -20.76 -20.30 -14.70
C PRO A 72 -19.31 -19.91 -14.42
N ASP A 73 -18.36 -20.67 -14.97
CA ASP A 73 -16.93 -20.52 -14.68
C ASP A 73 -16.39 -19.11 -15.02
N HIS A 74 -17.00 -18.42 -15.99
CA HIS A 74 -16.62 -17.05 -16.35
C HIS A 74 -16.90 -16.01 -15.24
N HIS A 75 -18.01 -16.14 -14.51
CA HIS A 75 -18.33 -15.20 -13.43
C HIS A 75 -17.33 -15.31 -12.28
N LEU A 76 -16.90 -16.54 -11.96
CA LEU A 76 -15.89 -16.78 -10.93
C LEU A 76 -14.54 -16.12 -11.30
N ALA A 77 -14.16 -16.17 -12.58
CA ALA A 77 -12.93 -15.52 -13.04
C ALA A 77 -13.00 -13.99 -12.93
N LEU A 78 -14.13 -13.38 -13.28
CA LEU A 78 -14.34 -11.93 -13.13
C LEU A 78 -14.30 -11.50 -11.66
N GLU A 79 -14.96 -12.25 -10.78
CA GLU A 79 -14.89 -12.02 -9.34
C GLU A 79 -13.44 -12.10 -8.83
N TYR A 80 -12.70 -13.13 -9.22
CA TYR A 80 -11.30 -13.27 -8.80
C TYR A 80 -10.42 -12.10 -9.29
N ILE A 81 -10.61 -11.65 -10.53
CA ILE A 81 -9.89 -10.49 -11.05
C ILE A 81 -10.19 -9.24 -10.20
N HIS A 82 -11.46 -9.04 -9.86
CA HIS A 82 -11.90 -7.84 -9.13
C HIS A 82 -11.48 -7.87 -7.65
N TYR A 83 -11.64 -9.00 -6.97
CA TYR A 83 -11.45 -9.11 -5.52
C TYR A 83 -10.04 -9.56 -5.11
N VAL A 84 -9.24 -10.10 -6.04
CA VAL A 84 -7.89 -10.60 -5.73
C VAL A 84 -6.85 -9.95 -6.62
N LYS A 85 -6.96 -10.09 -7.95
CA LYS A 85 -5.89 -9.67 -8.86
C LYS A 85 -5.65 -8.16 -8.83
N LYS A 86 -6.68 -7.35 -9.10
CA LYS A 86 -6.55 -5.88 -9.11
C LYS A 86 -6.12 -5.31 -7.75
N PRO A 87 -6.66 -5.77 -6.60
CA PRO A 87 -6.17 -5.34 -5.30
C PRO A 87 -4.69 -5.71 -5.05
N MET A 88 -4.25 -6.89 -5.46
CA MET A 88 -2.84 -7.29 -5.32
C MET A 88 -1.91 -6.51 -6.24
N GLU A 89 -2.36 -6.10 -7.43
CA GLU A 89 -1.63 -5.14 -8.28
C GLU A 89 -1.44 -3.80 -7.56
N ARG A 90 -2.47 -3.31 -6.86
CA ARG A 90 -2.35 -2.10 -6.01
C ARG A 90 -1.33 -2.29 -4.89
N VAL A 91 -1.34 -3.44 -4.21
CA VAL A 91 -0.31 -3.78 -3.19
C VAL A 91 1.10 -3.72 -3.76
N HIS A 92 1.29 -4.20 -4.99
CA HIS A 92 2.60 -4.14 -5.64
C HIS A 92 3.07 -2.69 -5.83
N SER A 93 2.22 -1.82 -6.38
CA SER A 93 2.54 -0.38 -6.52
C SER A 93 2.80 0.29 -5.18
N LEU A 94 2.02 -0.03 -4.14
CA LEU A 94 2.22 0.51 -2.78
C LEU A 94 3.58 0.11 -2.20
N ARG A 95 4.03 -1.13 -2.45
CA ARG A 95 5.36 -1.61 -2.02
C ARG A 95 6.49 -0.90 -2.76
N GLU A 96 6.31 -0.60 -4.05
CA GLU A 96 7.27 0.21 -4.80
C GLU A 96 7.35 1.65 -4.25
N GLU A 97 6.21 2.26 -3.91
CA GLU A 97 6.16 3.58 -3.27
C GLU A 97 6.92 3.58 -1.93
N ILE A 98 6.67 2.58 -1.07
CA ILE A 98 7.41 2.41 0.19
C ILE A 98 8.91 2.27 -0.06
N GLY A 99 9.31 1.47 -1.05
CA GLY A 99 10.72 1.29 -1.42
C GLY A 99 11.39 2.62 -1.78
N LYS A 100 10.69 3.49 -2.52
CA LYS A 100 11.18 4.85 -2.85
C LYS A 100 11.33 5.72 -1.59
N TYR A 101 10.34 5.71 -0.69
CA TYR A 101 10.41 6.50 0.55
C TYR A 101 11.55 6.03 1.47
N ARG A 102 11.76 4.72 1.57
CA ARG A 102 12.90 4.15 2.32
C ARG A 102 14.24 4.55 1.70
N ALA A 103 14.36 4.49 0.37
CA ALA A 103 15.56 4.94 -0.33
C ALA A 103 15.87 6.43 -0.09
N MET A 104 14.84 7.28 0.00
CA MET A 104 14.98 8.70 0.36
C MET A 104 15.41 8.91 1.81
N LEU A 105 14.89 8.11 2.76
CA LEU A 105 15.31 8.13 4.17
C LEU A 105 16.77 7.73 4.34
N ASP A 106 17.22 6.71 3.60
CA ASP A 106 18.60 6.21 3.62
C ASP A 106 19.59 7.16 2.92
N GLY A 107 19.10 8.23 2.26
CA GLY A 107 19.91 9.18 1.51
C GLY A 107 20.45 8.66 0.18
N THR A 108 19.95 7.50 -0.29
CA THR A 108 20.37 6.87 -1.55
C THR A 108 19.76 7.55 -2.78
N VAL A 109 18.64 8.24 -2.60
CA VAL A 109 17.95 9.04 -3.63
C VAL A 109 17.66 10.42 -3.03
N PRO A 110 17.81 11.53 -3.77
CA PRO A 110 17.43 12.84 -3.27
C PRO A 110 15.96 12.84 -2.82
N ALA A 111 15.73 13.35 -1.60
CA ALA A 111 14.40 13.51 -1.05
C ALA A 111 13.66 14.65 -1.77
N GLU A 112 13.19 14.39 -2.98
CA GLU A 112 12.22 15.22 -3.65
C GLU A 112 10.82 14.93 -3.09
N LEU A 113 10.03 15.97 -2.85
CA LEU A 113 8.66 15.81 -2.37
C LEU A 113 7.87 14.95 -3.37
N PRO A 114 7.21 13.88 -2.93
CA PRO A 114 6.50 12.99 -3.84
C PRO A 114 5.38 13.77 -4.54
N SER A 115 5.34 13.67 -5.87
CA SER A 115 4.37 14.34 -6.74
C SER A 115 2.90 14.01 -6.40
N SER A 116 2.64 12.92 -5.67
CA SER A 116 1.33 12.57 -5.12
C SER A 116 0.77 13.54 -4.06
N LEU A 117 1.52 14.59 -3.69
CA LEU A 117 1.08 15.68 -2.80
C LEU A 117 0.82 17.01 -3.53
N LEU A 118 1.04 17.06 -4.85
CA LEU A 118 0.88 18.29 -5.66
C LEU A 118 -0.47 18.38 -6.39
N ASP A 119 -1.33 17.36 -6.26
CA ASP A 119 -2.67 17.27 -6.85
C ASP A 119 -3.78 17.25 -5.80
#